data_AF-A0A1J3IXQ0-F1
#
_entry.id   AF-A0A1J3IXQ0-F1
#
_cell.length_a   1.000
_cell.length_b   1.000
_cell.length_c   1.000
_cell.angle_alpha   90.00
_cell.angle_beta   90.00
_cell.angle_gamma   90.00
#
_symmetry.space_group_name_H-M   'P 1'
#
loop_
_entity.id
_entity.type
_entity.pdbx_description
1 polymer ?
#
loop_
_entity_poly.entity_id
_entity_poly.type
_entity_poly.pdbx_seq_one_letter_code
_entity_poly.pdbx_strand_id
1 'polypeptide(L)'
;VPPGFRFHPTDEELLHYYLKKKISYHKFEMEVIREVDLNKLEPWDLQERCKIGSTPQNEWYFFSHKDRKYPTGSRTNRATHAGFWKATGRDKCIRNSF
;
A
#
# COMPACT_ATOMS: atom_id res chain seq x y z
N VAL A 1 22.22 5.76 2.11
CA VAL A 1 21.98 4.30 2.01
C VAL A 1 22.96 3.73 0.99
N PRO A 2 23.68 2.62 1.26
CA PRO A 2 24.66 2.05 0.34
C PRO A 2 24.05 1.65 -1.02
N PRO A 3 24.81 1.72 -2.13
CA PRO A 3 24.36 1.22 -3.43
C PRO A 3 23.90 -0.24 -3.35
N GLY A 4 22.76 -0.53 -3.98
CA GLY A 4 22.17 -1.89 -3.98
C GLY A 4 21.17 -2.15 -2.85
N PHE A 5 21.18 -1.38 -1.77
CA PHE A 5 20.13 -1.48 -0.75
C PHE A 5 18.83 -0.87 -1.29
N ARG A 6 17.74 -1.63 -1.18
CA ARG A 6 16.42 -1.26 -1.72
C ARG A 6 15.35 -1.59 -0.71
N PHE A 7 14.24 -0.87 -0.80
CA PHE A 7 13.03 -1.22 -0.08
C PHE A 7 12.42 -2.45 -0.73
N HIS A 8 12.57 -3.62 -0.09
CA HIS A 8 12.05 -4.89 -0.58
C HIS A 8 11.51 -5.72 0.61
N PRO A 9 10.42 -5.24 1.26
CA PRO A 9 9.89 -5.89 2.45
C PRO A 9 9.20 -7.21 2.12
N THR A 10 9.24 -8.14 3.05
CA THR A 10 8.43 -9.36 3.04
C THR A 10 6.95 -9.06 3.36
N ASP A 11 6.05 -10.00 3.04
CA ASP A 11 4.62 -9.92 3.40
C ASP A 11 4.44 -9.72 4.92
N GLU A 12 5.26 -10.39 5.73
CA GLU A 12 5.23 -10.30 7.19
C GLU A 12 5.67 -8.92 7.69
N GLU A 13 6.74 -8.35 7.11
CA GLU A 13 7.19 -7.00 7.44
C GLU A 13 6.14 -5.95 7.07
N LEU A 14 5.53 -6.05 5.87
CA LEU A 14 4.45 -5.17 5.44
C LEU A 14 3.30 -5.14 6.45
N LEU A 15 2.88 -6.32 6.94
CA LEU A 15 1.78 -6.42 7.88
C LEU A 15 2.18 -6.03 9.31
N HIS A 16 3.19 -6.70 9.87
CA HIS A 16 3.51 -6.65 11.30
C HIS A 16 4.38 -5.46 11.69
N TYR A 17 5.18 -4.94 10.76
CA TYR A 17 5.99 -3.76 11.01
C TYR A 17 5.30 -2.50 10.47
N TYR A 18 5.03 -2.42 9.16
CA TYR A 18 4.57 -1.17 8.56
C TYR A 18 3.09 -0.87 8.86
N LEU A 19 2.18 -1.76 8.47
CA LEU A 19 0.74 -1.52 8.66
C LEU A 19 0.37 -1.47 10.13
N LYS A 20 0.87 -2.40 10.95
CA LYS A 20 0.61 -2.41 12.40
C LYS A 20 1.07 -1.12 13.07
N LYS A 21 2.29 -0.63 12.79
CA LYS A 21 2.75 0.66 13.36
C LYS A 21 1.89 1.83 12.89
N LYS A 22 1.50 1.85 11.61
CA LYS A 22 0.65 2.89 11.03
C LYS A 22 -0.69 3.01 11.77
N ILE A 23 -1.35 1.88 12.06
CA ILE A 23 -2.65 1.90 12.76
C ILE A 23 -2.52 2.07 14.28
N SER A 24 -1.36 1.75 14.86
CA SER A 24 -1.09 1.98 16.29
C SER A 24 -0.71 3.43 16.61
N TYR A 25 -0.81 4.36 15.65
CA TYR A 25 -0.44 5.78 15.77
C TYR A 25 0.97 6.04 16.32
N HIS A 26 1.85 5.03 16.23
CA HIS A 26 3.24 5.20 16.58
C HIS A 26 3.91 5.95 15.45
N LYS A 27 4.50 7.11 15.73
CA LYS A 27 5.40 7.76 14.79
C LYS A 27 6.57 6.80 14.54
N PHE A 28 6.76 6.41 13.30
CA PHE A 28 7.97 5.70 12.87
C PHE A 28 8.60 6.51 11.74
N GLU A 29 9.90 6.72 11.83
CA GLU A 29 10.67 7.71 11.04
C GLU A 29 10.82 7.35 9.55
N MET A 30 10.08 6.36 9.05
CA MET A 30 10.26 5.82 7.71
C MET A 30 9.16 6.29 6.77
N GLU A 31 9.39 7.42 6.09
CA GLU A 31 8.54 7.98 5.02
C GLU A 31 8.61 7.20 3.70
N VAL A 32 8.86 5.88 3.77
CA VAL A 32 8.97 5.03 2.57
C VAL A 32 7.62 4.61 2.01
N ILE A 33 6.57 4.56 2.84
CA ILE A 33 5.20 4.23 2.43
C ILE A 33 4.34 5.47 2.66
N ARG A 34 3.86 6.07 1.58
CA ARG A 34 3.04 7.29 1.62
C ARG A 34 1.56 6.96 1.75
N GLU A 35 0.80 7.88 2.30
CA GLU A 35 -0.66 7.82 2.27
C GLU A 35 -1.19 8.34 0.93
N VAL A 36 -2.11 7.58 0.34
CA VAL A 36 -2.80 7.94 -0.90
C VAL A 36 -4.28 7.58 -0.81
N ASP A 37 -5.12 8.28 -1.56
CA ASP A 37 -6.51 7.88 -1.77
C ASP A 37 -6.60 7.09 -3.06
N LEU A 38 -6.59 5.75 -2.96
CA LEU A 38 -6.57 4.87 -4.13
C LEU A 38 -7.81 5.04 -5.02
N ASN A 39 -8.93 5.51 -4.48
CA ASN A 39 -10.16 5.71 -5.26
C ASN A 39 -10.17 7.01 -6.06
N LYS A 40 -9.24 7.93 -5.78
CA LYS A 40 -9.09 9.21 -6.48
C LYS A 40 -7.88 9.28 -7.39
N LEU A 41 -7.11 8.20 -7.49
CA LEU A 41 -5.88 8.14 -8.27
C LEU A 41 -5.96 7.06 -9.32
N GLU A 42 -5.36 7.35 -10.46
CA GLU A 42 -5.20 6.35 -11.50
C GLU A 42 -3.87 5.59 -11.31
N PRO A 43 -3.77 4.35 -11.82
CA PRO A 43 -2.57 3.53 -11.63
C PRO A 43 -1.27 4.21 -12.10
N TRP A 44 -1.33 5.02 -13.16
CA TRP A 44 -0.17 5.75 -13.70
C TRP A 44 0.29 6.91 -12.81
N ASP A 45 -0.60 7.47 -11.98
CA ASP A 45 -0.25 8.55 -11.04
C ASP A 45 0.47 8.02 -9.79
N LEU A 46 0.30 6.72 -9.48
CA LEU A 46 0.87 6.12 -8.27
C LEU A 46 2.40 6.12 -8.30
N GLN A 47 3.01 5.96 -9.48
CA GLN A 47 4.48 5.88 -9.60
C GLN A 47 5.15 7.16 -9.12
N GLU A 48 4.64 8.32 -9.53
CA GLU A 48 5.17 9.62 -9.12
C GLU A 48 4.89 9.89 -7.64
N ARG A 49 3.67 9.58 -7.18
CA ARG A 49 3.24 9.85 -5.81
C ARG A 49 3.94 8.99 -4.77
N CYS A 50 4.28 7.74 -5.11
CA CYS A 50 4.84 6.75 -4.19
C CYS A 50 6.34 6.52 -4.40
N LYS A 51 6.99 7.34 -5.24
CA LYS A 51 8.43 7.22 -5.50
C LYS A 51 9.25 7.43 -4.22
N ILE A 52 10.22 6.55 -3.98
CA ILE A 52 11.15 6.64 -2.85
C ILE A 52 12.54 7.00 -3.39
N GLY A 53 13.03 8.18 -3.02
CA GLY A 53 14.36 8.64 -3.44
C GLY A 53 14.52 8.70 -4.96
N SER A 54 15.75 8.48 -5.42
CA SER A 54 16.13 8.56 -6.84
C SER A 54 16.50 7.21 -7.47
N THR A 55 16.46 6.12 -6.70
CA THR A 55 16.82 4.77 -7.18
C THR A 55 15.73 4.22 -8.11
N PRO A 56 16.08 3.40 -9.11
CA PRO A 56 15.09 2.66 -9.91
C PRO A 56 14.20 1.77 -9.03
N GLN A 57 12.89 1.81 -9.29
CA GLN A 57 11.87 1.04 -8.57
C GLN A 57 10.96 0.34 -9.59
N ASN A 58 10.61 -0.91 -9.31
CA ASN A 58 9.63 -1.68 -10.09
C ASN A 58 8.33 -1.92 -9.32
N GLU A 59 8.33 -1.60 -8.02
CA GLU A 59 7.22 -1.83 -7.10
C GLU A 59 7.03 -0.58 -6.24
N TRP A 60 5.78 -0.28 -5.92
CA TRP A 60 5.39 0.87 -5.11
C TRP A 60 4.47 0.42 -3.99
N TYR A 61 4.67 1.00 -2.81
CA TYR A 61 3.90 0.68 -1.62
C TYR A 61 3.25 1.95 -1.08
N PHE A 62 1.99 1.84 -0.68
CA PHE A 62 1.23 2.96 -0.15
C PHE A 62 0.21 2.49 0.89
N PHE A 63 -0.13 3.38 1.80
CA PHE A 63 -1.30 3.23 2.65
C PHE A 63 -2.49 3.86 1.95
N SER A 64 -3.63 3.18 1.95
CA SER A 64 -4.89 3.74 1.50
C SER A 64 -5.98 3.40 2.51
N HIS A 65 -6.89 4.34 2.72
CA HIS A 65 -8.13 4.03 3.41
C HIS A 65 -8.96 3.05 2.56
N LYS A 66 -9.51 2.04 3.22
CA LYS A 66 -10.39 1.06 2.59
C LYS A 66 -11.81 1.62 2.55
N ASP A 67 -12.18 2.22 1.42
CA ASP A 67 -13.52 2.78 1.23
C ASP A 67 -14.58 1.68 1.02
N ARG A 68 -15.81 1.94 1.45
CA ARG A 68 -16.96 1.04 1.29
C ARG A 68 -17.80 1.51 0.12
N LYS A 69 -18.19 0.58 -0.76
CA LYS A 69 -19.08 0.88 -1.88
C LYS A 69 -20.47 1.33 -1.42
N TYR A 70 -20.93 0.80 -0.28
CA TYR A 70 -22.22 1.13 0.33
C TYR A 70 -22.03 1.33 1.83
N PRO A 71 -22.78 2.26 2.47
CA PRO A 71 -22.63 2.54 3.90
C PRO A 71 -22.75 1.29 4.81
N THR A 72 -23.66 0.38 4.46
CA THR A 72 -24.03 -0.79 5.27
C THR A 72 -23.45 -2.12 4.77
N GLY A 73 -22.48 -2.10 3.83
CA GLY A 73 -21.93 -3.31 3.22
C GLY A 73 -20.44 -3.56 3.50
N SER A 74 -20.01 -4.80 3.31
CA SER A 74 -18.58 -5.20 3.35
C SER A 74 -17.86 -4.98 2.01
N ARG A 75 -18.60 -4.70 0.94
CA ARG A 75 -18.06 -4.53 -0.41
C ARG A 75 -17.18 -3.26 -0.46
N THR A 76 -15.92 -3.45 -0.79
CA THR A 76 -14.95 -2.36 -0.94
C THR A 76 -15.21 -1.57 -2.21
N ASN A 77 -15.10 -0.24 -2.14
CA ASN A 77 -15.10 0.61 -3.32
C ASN A 77 -13.76 0.46 -4.05
N ARG A 78 -13.83 0.21 -5.34
CA ARG A 78 -12.66 0.01 -6.21
C ARG A 78 -12.73 0.85 -7.47
N ALA A 79 -13.69 1.77 -7.56
CA ALA A 79 -13.76 2.71 -8.67
C ALA A 79 -12.62 3.73 -8.58
N THR A 80 -12.13 4.13 -9.75
CA THR A 80 -11.35 5.35 -9.99
C THR A 80 -12.17 6.25 -10.93
N HIS A 81 -11.62 7.38 -11.37
CA HIS A 81 -12.33 8.25 -12.32
C HIS A 81 -12.40 7.61 -13.71
N ALA A 82 -11.32 6.97 -14.16
CA ALA A 82 -11.20 6.37 -15.48
C ALA A 82 -11.59 4.87 -15.52
N GLY A 83 -11.84 4.21 -14.38
CA GLY A 83 -12.13 2.79 -14.36
C GLY A 83 -12.37 2.19 -12.98
N PHE A 84 -11.91 0.94 -12.79
CA PHE A 84 -12.00 0.26 -11.51
C PHE A 84 -10.94 -0.84 -11.35
N TRP A 85 -10.58 -1.12 -10.11
CA TRP A 85 -9.72 -2.25 -9.76
C TRP A 85 -10.53 -3.55 -9.64
N LYS A 86 -10.15 -4.58 -10.39
CA LYS A 86 -10.71 -5.93 -10.30
C LYS A 86 -9.81 -6.81 -9.44
N ALA A 87 -10.37 -7.49 -8.43
CA ALA A 87 -9.59 -8.51 -7.71
C ALA A 87 -9.31 -9.70 -8.62
N THR A 88 -8.09 -10.20 -8.52
CA THR A 88 -7.60 -11.39 -9.23
C THR A 88 -6.93 -12.32 -8.24
N GLY A 89 -7.07 -13.63 -8.43
CA GLY A 89 -6.50 -14.64 -7.52
C GLY A 89 -7.34 -14.91 -6.28
N ARG A 90 -6.75 -15.62 -5.31
CA ARG A 90 -7.36 -15.93 -4.00
C ARG A 90 -6.63 -15.17 -2.92
N ASP A 91 -7.35 -14.78 -1.87
CA ASP A 91 -6.76 -14.15 -0.69
C ASP A 91 -5.73 -15.09 -0.06
N LYS A 92 -4.55 -14.54 0.25
CA LYS A 92 -3.45 -15.23 0.93
C LYS A 92 -3.44 -14.79 2.39
N CYS A 93 -3.57 -15.75 3.32
CA CYS A 93 -3.37 -15.47 4.73
C CYS A 93 -1.88 -15.22 5.00
N ILE A 94 -1.55 -14.06 5.56
CA ILE A 94 -0.23 -13.74 6.08
C ILE A 94 -0.22 -14.18 7.55
N ARG A 95 0.69 -15.10 7.91
CA ARG A 95 0.88 -15.58 9.29
C ARG A 95 2.26 -15.15 9.75
N ASN A 96 2.39 -14.87 11.05
CA ASN A 96 3.71 -14.72 11.65
C ASN A 96 4.33 -16.11 11.77
N SER A 97 5.52 -16.32 11.23
CA SER A 97 6.22 -17.61 11.28
C SER A 97 6.96 -17.86 12.60
N PHE A 98 6.77 -17.01 13.61
CA PHE A 98 7.41 -17.10 14.94
C PHE A 98 6.42 -16.82 16.08
#